data_AF-A0AAC9Y7T5-F1
#
_entry.id   AF-A0AAC9Y7T5-F1
#
_cell.length_a   1.000
_cell.length_b   1.000
_cell.length_c   1.000
_cell.angle_alpha   90.00
_cell.angle_beta   90.00
_cell.angle_gamma   90.00
#
_symmetry.space_group_name_H-M   'P 1'
#
loop_
_entity.id
_entity.type
_entity.pdbx_description
1 polymer ?
#
loop_
_entity_poly.entity_id
_entity_poly.type
_entity_poly.pdbx_seq_one_letter_code
_entity_poly.pdbx_strand_id
1 'polypeptide(L)'
;MFRPLSLAATVLLAVMACFGGTALSAAPASPVFSPEASTTLPPLSSGGERPVQIFDVAAGQVVRTLANSAEFQAVARQWLHDVQGMSPNFTPDDRCGYVFRIPLKEVHKVQLEKASFEVQEVFLFYCRGKEPEMLAFDLKNKPYLLRVNTDLRPFLALAGFEPKS
;
A
#
# COMPACT_ATOMS: atom_id res chain seq x y z
N MET A 1 -36.89 -30.37 34.37
CA MET A 1 -36.12 -31.64 34.28
C MET A 1 -34.67 -31.30 34.60
N PHE A 2 -34.11 -31.99 35.58
CA PHE A 2 -32.89 -31.68 36.34
C PHE A 2 -31.69 -32.51 35.85
N ARG A 3 -30.52 -31.84 35.66
CA ARG A 3 -29.09 -32.28 35.83
C ARG A 3 -28.59 -33.55 35.10
N PRO A 4 -27.26 -33.85 35.02
CA PRO A 4 -26.07 -33.30 35.72
C PRO A 4 -24.93 -32.84 34.76
N LEU A 5 -23.92 -32.02 35.09
CA LEU A 5 -22.85 -31.97 36.12
C LEU A 5 -21.90 -33.19 36.17
N SER A 6 -20.66 -33.05 35.69
CA SER A 6 -19.52 -33.89 36.10
C SER A 6 -18.18 -33.15 35.85
N LEU A 7 -17.52 -32.68 36.92
CA LEU A 7 -16.20 -33.10 37.46
C LEU A 7 -15.04 -33.06 36.44
N ALA A 8 -14.10 -32.12 36.54
CA ALA A 8 -12.98 -32.01 37.51
C ALA A 8 -11.85 -33.02 37.27
N ALA A 9 -10.66 -32.53 36.92
CA ALA A 9 -9.38 -33.19 37.19
C ALA A 9 -8.24 -32.16 37.23
N THR A 10 -7.86 -31.81 38.44
CA THR A 10 -6.65 -31.08 38.84
C THR A 10 -5.45 -32.02 38.77
N VAL A 11 -4.30 -31.59 38.24
CA VAL A 11 -3.00 -32.18 38.59
C VAL A 11 -2.03 -31.04 38.89
N LEU A 12 -1.45 -31.12 40.08
CA LEU A 12 -0.53 -30.19 40.73
C LEU A 12 0.78 -30.95 41.04
N LEU A 13 1.86 -30.19 41.27
CA LEU A 13 3.22 -30.55 41.78
C LEU A 13 4.20 -31.23 40.79
N ALA A 14 5.52 -31.02 40.84
CA ALA A 14 6.45 -30.07 41.50
C ALA A 14 7.91 -30.50 41.17
N VAL A 15 8.89 -29.79 41.76
CA VAL A 15 10.32 -30.14 41.99
C VAL A 15 11.27 -29.59 40.92
N MET A 16 11.95 -28.44 41.10
CA MET A 16 13.02 -28.06 42.06
C MET A 16 14.35 -28.80 41.79
N ALA A 17 15.37 -28.09 41.30
CA ALA A 17 16.78 -28.37 41.63
C ALA A 17 17.68 -27.18 41.26
N CYS A 18 18.26 -26.58 42.30
CA CYS A 18 19.40 -25.67 42.23
C CYS A 18 20.64 -26.42 41.75
N PHE A 19 21.40 -25.88 40.80
CA PHE A 19 22.83 -26.15 40.74
C PHE A 19 23.57 -24.86 40.40
N GLY A 20 24.37 -24.41 41.36
CA GLY A 20 25.36 -23.36 41.16
C GLY A 20 26.53 -23.85 40.31
N GLY A 21 27.27 -22.89 39.77
CA GLY A 21 28.47 -23.15 38.98
C GLY A 21 29.06 -21.86 38.45
N THR A 22 29.81 -21.15 39.28
CA THR A 22 30.80 -20.16 38.85
C THR A 22 31.89 -20.85 38.05
N ALA A 23 32.15 -20.41 36.82
CA ALA A 23 33.43 -20.60 36.16
C ALA A 23 33.74 -19.40 35.26
N LEU A 24 34.74 -18.64 35.72
CA LEU A 24 35.49 -17.63 34.98
C LEU A 24 36.21 -18.33 33.81
N SER A 25 36.05 -17.89 32.57
CA SER A 25 37.05 -18.17 31.53
C SER A 25 37.07 -17.09 30.45
N ALA A 26 38.29 -16.78 30.05
CA ALA A 26 38.72 -15.57 29.37
C ALA A 26 38.54 -15.62 27.84
N ALA A 27 38.70 -14.44 27.24
CA ALA A 27 38.60 -14.06 25.83
C ALA A 27 39.30 -15.00 24.81
N PRO A 28 38.96 -14.89 23.52
CA PRO A 28 39.69 -13.92 22.69
C PRO A 28 38.81 -13.13 21.69
N ALA A 29 39.46 -12.14 21.10
CA ALA A 29 38.98 -11.06 20.26
C ALA A 29 38.38 -11.46 18.89
N SER A 30 37.58 -10.50 18.38
CA SER A 30 37.23 -10.18 16.97
C SER A 30 35.83 -10.61 16.52
N PRO A 31 35.15 -9.88 15.61
CA PRO A 31 35.63 -8.77 14.78
C PRO A 31 34.90 -7.43 15.01
N VAL A 32 35.60 -6.36 14.62
CA VAL A 32 35.06 -5.01 14.40
C VAL A 32 33.88 -5.11 13.43
N PHE A 33 32.68 -4.87 13.94
CA PHE A 33 31.48 -4.72 13.12
C PHE A 33 31.52 -3.31 12.51
N SER A 34 32.07 -3.19 11.30
CA SER A 34 32.00 -1.97 10.50
C SER A 34 30.54 -1.66 10.18
N PRO A 35 29.99 -0.49 10.55
CA PRO A 35 28.69 -0.06 10.06
C PRO A 35 28.89 0.63 8.71
N GLU A 36 29.28 -0.12 7.68
CA GLU A 36 29.24 0.37 6.30
C GLU A 36 28.16 -0.38 5.53
N ALA A 37 26.93 -0.11 5.94
CA ALA A 37 25.76 -0.28 5.09
C ALA A 37 25.02 1.07 5.08
N SER A 38 25.72 2.10 4.61
CA SER A 38 25.08 3.25 3.96
C SER A 38 24.36 2.72 2.73
N THR A 39 23.20 2.08 2.94
CA THR A 39 22.19 2.00 1.90
C THR A 39 21.77 3.44 1.70
N THR A 40 22.42 4.11 0.75
CA THR A 40 21.95 5.35 0.16
C THR A 40 20.53 5.06 -0.32
N LEU A 41 19.55 5.39 0.52
CA LEU A 41 18.20 5.60 0.06
C LEU A 41 18.32 6.60 -1.08
N PRO A 42 17.74 6.33 -2.27
CA PRO A 42 17.75 7.31 -3.33
C PRO A 42 17.22 8.62 -2.76
N PRO A 43 17.81 9.77 -3.11
CA PRO A 43 17.34 11.05 -2.61
C PRO A 43 15.84 11.14 -2.90
N LEU A 44 15.04 11.32 -1.85
CA LEU A 44 13.67 11.81 -2.01
C LEU A 44 13.82 13.17 -2.69
N SER A 45 13.66 13.19 -4.02
CA SER A 45 13.85 14.38 -4.84
C SER A 45 12.97 15.50 -4.31
N SER A 46 13.61 16.39 -3.55
CA SER A 46 13.09 17.69 -3.16
C SER A 46 13.28 18.63 -4.34
N GLY A 47 12.20 18.87 -5.09
CA GLY A 47 12.16 19.83 -6.20
C GLY A 47 11.85 19.26 -7.60
N GLY A 48 11.60 17.95 -7.72
CA GLY A 48 11.17 17.30 -8.96
C GLY A 48 9.73 16.79 -8.87
N GLU A 49 9.01 16.79 -9.98
CA GLU A 49 7.64 16.25 -10.03
C GLU A 49 7.64 14.79 -9.57
N ARG A 50 6.82 14.48 -8.56
CA ARG A 50 6.75 13.13 -7.98
C ARG A 50 6.40 12.12 -9.09
N PRO A 51 7.13 11.00 -9.20
CA PRO A 51 6.99 10.09 -10.34
C PRO A 51 5.67 9.31 -10.30
N VAL A 52 5.25 8.89 -11.49
CA VAL A 52 4.17 7.91 -11.66
C VAL A 52 4.71 6.53 -11.34
N GLN A 53 3.92 5.71 -10.64
CA GLN A 53 4.35 4.38 -10.21
C GLN A 53 3.29 3.34 -10.49
N ILE A 54 3.74 2.14 -10.88
CA ILE A 54 2.90 0.95 -11.00
C ILE A 54 3.37 -0.04 -9.96
N PHE A 55 2.46 -0.38 -9.05
CA PHE A 55 2.69 -1.35 -8.00
C PHE A 55 2.03 -2.68 -8.38
N ASP A 56 2.77 -3.78 -8.30
CA ASP A 56 2.23 -5.13 -8.43
C ASP A 56 1.88 -5.63 -7.03
N VAL A 57 0.59 -5.87 -6.79
CA VAL A 57 0.08 -6.25 -5.46
C VAL A 57 0.53 -7.66 -5.09
N ALA A 58 0.60 -8.57 -6.06
CA ALA A 58 1.03 -9.94 -5.82
C ALA A 58 2.53 -10.02 -5.51
N ALA A 59 3.34 -9.19 -6.16
CA ALA A 59 4.77 -9.10 -5.89
C ALA A 59 5.12 -8.21 -4.68
N GLY A 60 4.17 -7.38 -4.22
CA GLY A 60 4.35 -6.47 -3.09
C GLY A 60 5.35 -5.34 -3.36
N GLN A 61 5.58 -4.97 -4.62
CA GLN A 61 6.61 -3.98 -4.98
C GLN A 61 6.24 -3.13 -6.20
N VAL A 62 6.93 -1.99 -6.34
CA VAL A 62 6.85 -1.12 -7.52
C VAL A 62 7.57 -1.80 -8.69
N VAL A 63 6.84 -2.09 -9.76
CA VAL A 63 7.38 -2.75 -10.97
C VAL A 63 7.75 -1.75 -12.07
N ARG A 64 7.22 -0.52 -12.00
CA ARG A 64 7.57 0.60 -12.89
C ARG A 64 7.54 1.94 -12.16
N THR A 65 8.52 2.77 -12.50
CA THR A 65 8.61 4.18 -12.10
C THR A 65 8.81 5.00 -13.37
N LEU A 66 7.94 5.98 -13.59
CA LEU A 66 7.89 6.78 -14.81
C LEU A 66 7.95 8.27 -14.47
N ALA A 67 8.55 9.06 -15.37
CA ALA A 67 8.52 10.51 -15.25
C ALA A 67 7.07 11.02 -15.35
N ASN A 68 6.72 12.01 -14.52
CA ASN A 68 5.36 12.52 -14.44
C ASN A 68 5.08 13.57 -15.53
N SER A 69 4.91 13.07 -16.76
CA SER A 69 4.72 13.90 -17.94
C SER A 69 3.34 14.57 -18.00
N ALA A 70 3.15 15.52 -18.93
CA ALA A 70 1.88 16.21 -19.11
C ALA A 70 0.74 15.25 -19.54
N GLU A 71 1.08 14.16 -20.23
CA GLU A 71 0.16 13.12 -20.64
C GLU A 71 -0.37 12.35 -19.43
N PHE A 72 0.49 11.97 -18.47
CA PHE A 72 0.04 11.36 -17.21
C PHE A 72 -0.83 12.30 -16.38
N GLN A 73 -0.51 13.60 -16.38
CA GLN A 73 -1.36 14.60 -15.74
C GLN A 73 -2.75 14.68 -16.40
N ALA A 74 -2.82 14.59 -17.72
CA ALA A 74 -4.10 14.58 -18.44
C ALA A 74 -4.91 13.32 -18.10
N VAL A 75 -4.27 12.15 -18.06
CA VAL A 75 -4.91 10.89 -17.65
C VAL A 75 -5.47 10.98 -16.24
N ALA A 76 -4.69 11.49 -15.26
CA ALA A 76 -5.17 11.61 -13.89
C ALA A 76 -6.36 12.56 -13.75
N ARG A 77 -6.36 13.69 -14.48
CA ARG A 77 -7.52 14.60 -14.53
C ARG A 77 -8.73 13.94 -15.16
N GLN A 78 -8.54 13.13 -16.20
CA GLN A 78 -9.62 12.38 -16.83
C GLN A 78 -10.23 11.37 -15.84
N TRP A 79 -9.41 10.62 -15.10
CA TRP A 79 -9.91 9.70 -14.08
C TRP A 79 -10.72 10.41 -12.98
N LEU A 80 -10.28 11.59 -12.56
CA LEU A 80 -10.99 12.41 -11.58
C LEU A 80 -12.30 12.97 -12.11
N HIS A 81 -12.35 13.31 -13.40
CA HIS A 81 -13.57 13.72 -14.09
C HIS A 81 -14.56 12.55 -14.21
N ASP A 82 -14.08 11.33 -14.40
CA ASP A 82 -14.91 10.13 -14.61
C ASP A 82 -15.35 9.45 -13.30
N VAL A 83 -15.15 10.13 -12.16
CA VAL A 83 -15.65 9.70 -10.86
C VAL A 83 -17.17 9.72 -10.86
N GLN A 84 -17.79 8.58 -10.60
CA GLN A 84 -19.25 8.44 -10.52
C GLN A 84 -19.80 8.64 -9.11
N GLY A 85 -18.96 8.52 -8.09
CA GLY A 85 -19.38 8.66 -6.69
C GLY A 85 -18.48 7.91 -5.72
N MET A 86 -18.95 7.77 -4.48
CA MET A 86 -18.23 7.07 -3.41
C MET A 86 -18.34 5.55 -3.58
N SER A 87 -17.27 4.82 -3.21
CA SER A 87 -17.23 3.35 -3.17
C SER A 87 -17.00 2.84 -1.73
N PRO A 88 -18.02 2.85 -0.86
CA PRO A 88 -17.86 2.44 0.54
C PRO A 88 -17.63 0.94 0.74
N ASN A 89 -17.89 0.11 -0.27
CA ASN A 89 -17.80 -1.35 -0.19
C ASN A 89 -16.55 -1.91 -0.87
N PHE A 90 -15.54 -1.08 -1.15
CA PHE A 90 -14.31 -1.57 -1.73
C PHE A 90 -13.66 -2.61 -0.83
N THR A 91 -13.36 -3.77 -1.38
CA THR A 91 -12.53 -4.77 -0.72
C THR A 91 -11.51 -5.26 -1.74
N PRO A 92 -10.21 -4.96 -1.55
CA PRO A 92 -9.15 -5.57 -2.33
C PRO A 92 -9.24 -7.09 -2.13
N ASP A 93 -9.30 -7.83 -3.23
CA ASP A 93 -9.18 -9.28 -3.23
C ASP A 93 -8.05 -9.69 -4.17
N ASP A 94 -7.76 -10.99 -4.25
CA ASP A 94 -6.64 -11.54 -5.03
C ASP A 94 -6.73 -11.23 -6.55
N ARG A 95 -7.85 -10.69 -7.03
CA ARG A 95 -8.01 -10.24 -8.43
C ARG A 95 -7.43 -8.85 -8.67
N CYS A 96 -7.15 -8.10 -7.62
CA CYS A 96 -6.53 -6.78 -7.69
C CYS A 96 -5.03 -6.93 -7.92
N GLY A 97 -4.62 -6.93 -9.18
CA GLY A 97 -3.25 -7.21 -9.58
C GLY A 97 -2.33 -6.00 -9.48
N TYR A 98 -2.84 -4.80 -9.73
CA TYR A 98 -2.01 -3.60 -9.83
C TYR A 98 -2.64 -2.36 -9.18
N VAL A 99 -1.79 -1.46 -8.69
CA VAL A 99 -2.16 -0.11 -8.27
C VAL A 99 -1.36 0.90 -9.09
N PHE A 100 -2.05 1.83 -9.73
CA PHE A 100 -1.46 2.90 -10.51
C PHE A 100 -1.50 4.19 -9.69
N ARG A 101 -0.33 4.73 -9.38
CA ARG A 101 -0.18 5.98 -8.63
C ARG A 101 0.19 7.10 -9.58
N ILE A 102 -0.63 8.15 -9.61
CA ILE A 102 -0.31 9.39 -10.33
C ILE A 102 -0.39 10.56 -9.36
N PRO A 103 0.75 11.16 -8.99
CA PRO A 103 0.78 12.45 -8.32
C PRO A 103 0.33 13.56 -9.27
N LEU A 104 -0.48 14.50 -8.81
CA LEU A 104 -0.85 15.70 -9.56
C LEU A 104 0.15 16.82 -9.32
N LYS A 105 0.42 17.63 -10.34
CA LYS A 105 1.25 18.83 -10.22
C LYS A 105 0.54 19.94 -9.45
N GLU A 106 -0.75 20.08 -9.70
CA GLU A 106 -1.63 21.05 -9.05
C GLU A 106 -2.76 20.33 -8.33
N VAL A 107 -3.24 20.96 -7.25
CA VAL A 107 -4.40 20.47 -6.51
C VAL A 107 -5.60 20.43 -7.44
N HIS A 108 -6.31 19.29 -7.47
CA HIS A 108 -7.54 19.14 -8.22
C HIS A 108 -8.74 19.08 -7.29
N LYS A 109 -9.75 19.91 -7.54
CA LYS A 109 -10.99 19.90 -6.76
C LYS A 109 -11.95 18.85 -7.33
N VAL A 110 -12.35 17.90 -6.49
CA VAL A 110 -13.39 16.91 -6.80
C VAL A 110 -14.68 17.36 -6.12
N GLN A 111 -15.75 17.44 -6.91
CA GLN A 111 -17.07 17.81 -6.43
C GLN A 111 -18.06 16.68 -6.70
N LEU A 112 -18.56 16.08 -5.63
CA LEU A 112 -19.62 15.07 -5.65
C LEU A 112 -20.86 15.65 -4.97
N GLU A 113 -22.00 14.96 -5.08
CA GLU A 113 -23.27 15.41 -4.47
C GLU A 113 -23.18 15.63 -2.96
N LYS A 114 -22.41 14.79 -2.25
CA LYS A 114 -22.33 14.77 -0.78
C LYS A 114 -20.93 15.06 -0.25
N ALA A 115 -19.98 15.40 -1.11
CA ALA A 115 -18.59 15.63 -0.72
C ALA A 115 -17.92 16.62 -1.68
N SER A 116 -17.10 17.51 -1.12
CA SER A 116 -16.18 18.37 -1.86
C SER A 116 -14.82 18.25 -1.19
N PHE A 117 -13.80 17.92 -1.97
CA PHE A 117 -12.45 17.78 -1.46
C PHE A 117 -11.42 18.07 -2.55
N GLU A 118 -10.18 18.25 -2.11
CA GLU A 118 -9.06 18.66 -2.95
C GLU A 118 -7.98 17.59 -2.88
N VAL A 119 -7.56 17.09 -4.04
CA VAL A 119 -6.63 15.96 -4.14
C VAL A 119 -5.33 16.38 -4.82
N GLN A 120 -4.22 15.76 -4.41
CA GLN A 120 -2.90 15.96 -5.00
C GLN A 120 -2.27 14.65 -5.52
N GLU A 121 -2.93 13.52 -5.31
CA GLU A 121 -2.50 12.22 -5.81
C GLU A 121 -3.68 11.27 -5.88
N VAL A 122 -3.63 10.40 -6.89
CA VAL A 122 -4.62 9.35 -7.11
C VAL A 122 -3.96 7.99 -7.16
N PHE A 123 -4.65 6.99 -6.64
CA PHE A 123 -4.27 5.58 -6.63
C PHE A 123 -5.42 4.79 -7.24
N LEU A 124 -5.24 4.29 -8.46
CA LEU A 124 -6.25 3.52 -9.15
C LEU A 124 -5.94 2.02 -9.02
N PHE A 125 -6.90 1.27 -8.48
CA PHE A 125 -6.83 -0.18 -8.36
C PHE A 125 -7.31 -0.82 -9.64
N TYR A 126 -6.45 -1.63 -10.26
CA TYR A 126 -6.82 -2.49 -11.37
C TYR A 126 -7.09 -3.90 -10.85
N CYS A 127 -8.36 -4.30 -10.90
CA CYS A 127 -8.81 -5.64 -10.54
C CYS A 127 -9.42 -6.32 -11.75
N ARG A 128 -9.00 -7.55 -12.02
CA ARG A 128 -9.41 -8.29 -13.23
C ARG A 128 -10.91 -8.56 -13.23
N GLY A 129 -11.59 -8.18 -14.31
CA GLY A 129 -13.03 -8.38 -14.48
C GLY A 129 -13.91 -7.50 -13.59
N LYS A 130 -13.36 -6.43 -13.01
CA LYS A 130 -14.10 -5.43 -12.25
C LYS A 130 -13.84 -4.03 -12.81
N GLU A 131 -14.78 -3.13 -12.55
CA GLU A 131 -14.54 -1.70 -12.73
C GLU A 131 -13.39 -1.23 -11.81
N PRO A 132 -12.57 -0.28 -12.27
CA PRO A 132 -11.51 0.26 -11.44
C PRO A 132 -12.08 1.09 -10.29
N GLU A 133 -11.43 0.96 -9.14
CA GLU A 133 -11.71 1.81 -7.99
C GLU A 133 -10.52 2.73 -7.73
N MET A 134 -10.79 3.92 -7.20
CA MET A 134 -9.76 4.91 -6.98
C MET A 134 -9.75 5.34 -5.52
N LEU A 135 -8.57 5.29 -4.90
CA LEU A 135 -8.29 5.93 -3.64
C LEU A 135 -7.62 7.28 -3.91
N ALA A 136 -8.14 8.32 -3.30
CA ALA A 136 -7.51 9.63 -3.28
C ALA A 136 -7.44 10.14 -1.83
N PHE A 137 -6.42 10.93 -1.53
CA PHE A 137 -6.30 11.60 -0.24
C PHE A 137 -6.56 13.09 -0.41
N ASP A 138 -7.31 13.68 0.52
CA ASP A 138 -7.39 15.13 0.59
C ASP A 138 -6.11 15.74 1.18
N LEU A 139 -6.03 17.07 1.17
CA LEU A 139 -4.91 17.82 1.75
C LEU A 139 -4.69 17.57 3.25
N LYS A 140 -5.65 16.96 3.95
CA LYS A 140 -5.56 16.58 5.38
C LYS A 140 -5.29 15.08 5.54
N ASN A 141 -4.89 14.39 4.47
CA ASN A 141 -4.66 12.95 4.42
C ASN A 141 -5.92 12.11 4.74
N LYS A 142 -7.13 12.66 4.54
CA LYS A 142 -8.35 11.86 4.64
C LYS A 142 -8.52 11.03 3.37
N PRO A 143 -8.70 9.70 3.47
CA PRO A 143 -8.93 8.85 2.30
C PRO A 143 -10.37 8.97 1.78
N TYR A 144 -10.52 8.99 0.46
CA TYR A 144 -11.77 8.88 -0.26
C TYR A 144 -11.67 7.71 -1.24
N LEU A 145 -12.54 6.73 -1.09
CA LEU A 145 -12.71 5.64 -2.05
C LEU A 145 -13.82 6.01 -3.04
N LEU A 146 -13.48 5.94 -4.31
CA LEU A 146 -14.26 6.47 -5.42
C LEU A 146 -14.47 5.38 -6.46
N ARG A 147 -15.69 5.30 -6.98
CA ARG A 147 -15.99 4.51 -8.18
C ARG A 147 -15.67 5.36 -9.40
N VAL A 148 -14.89 4.80 -10.32
CA VAL A 148 -14.47 5.47 -11.55
C VAL A 148 -14.84 4.59 -12.72
N ASN A 149 -15.48 5.16 -13.74
CA ASN A 149 -15.72 4.47 -14.99
C ASN A 149 -14.81 5.06 -16.06
N THR A 150 -13.59 4.56 -16.12
CA THR A 150 -12.58 5.01 -17.08
C THR A 150 -12.05 3.85 -17.88
N ASP A 151 -11.67 4.12 -19.12
CA ASP A 151 -10.83 3.23 -19.91
C ASP A 151 -9.37 3.37 -19.45
N LEU A 152 -8.73 2.25 -19.13
CA LEU A 152 -7.34 2.21 -18.70
C LEU A 152 -6.35 2.01 -19.85
N ARG A 153 -6.84 1.65 -21.05
CA ARG A 153 -5.98 1.44 -22.23
C ARG A 153 -5.07 2.64 -22.53
N PRO A 154 -5.52 3.91 -22.45
CA PRO A 154 -4.64 5.06 -22.69
C PRO A 154 -3.48 5.14 -21.69
N PHE A 155 -3.73 4.88 -20.41
CA PHE A 155 -2.70 4.85 -19.39
C PHE A 155 -1.71 3.72 -19.61
N LEU A 156 -2.20 2.51 -19.89
CA LEU A 156 -1.38 1.32 -20.10
C LEU A 156 -0.48 1.46 -21.33
N ALA A 157 -1.02 1.99 -22.42
CA ALA A 157 -0.26 2.27 -23.64
C ALA A 157 0.83 3.33 -23.39
N LEU A 158 0.49 4.44 -22.72
CA LEU A 158 1.44 5.49 -22.36
C LEU A 158 2.55 4.97 -21.43
N ALA A 159 2.20 4.10 -20.49
CA ALA A 159 3.13 3.49 -19.55
C ALA A 159 3.97 2.36 -20.17
N GLY A 160 3.66 1.92 -21.39
CA GLY A 160 4.26 0.72 -21.99
C GLY A 160 4.08 -0.51 -21.09
N PHE A 161 2.92 -0.63 -20.44
CA PHE A 161 2.67 -1.64 -19.43
C PHE A 161 1.49 -2.52 -19.81
N GLU A 162 1.69 -3.83 -19.76
CA GLU A 162 0.66 -4.84 -19.99
C GLU A 162 0.39 -5.60 -18.68
N PRO A 163 -0.78 -5.42 -18.05
CA PRO A 163 -1.13 -6.14 -16.84
C PRO A 163 -1.20 -7.65 -17.12
N LYS A 164 -0.62 -8.46 -16.23
CA LYS A 164 -0.77 -9.91 -16.32
C LYS A 164 -2.25 -10.30 -16.17
N SER A 165 -2.68 -11.14 -17.11
CA SER A 165 -3.96 -11.84 -17.10
C SER A 165 -3.83 -13.17 -16.38
#